data_AF-A0A966RPZ7-F1
#
_entry.id   AF-A0A966RPZ7-F1
#
_cell.length_a   1.000
_cell.length_b   1.000
_cell.length_c   1.000
_cell.angle_alpha   90.00
_cell.angle_beta   90.00
_cell.angle_gamma   90.00
#
_symmetry.space_group_name_H-M   'P 1'
#
loop_
_entity.id
_entity.type
_entity.pdbx_description
1 polymer ?
#
loop_
_entity_poly.entity_id
_entity_poly.type
_entity_poly.pdbx_seq_one_letter_code
_entity_poly.pdbx_strand_id
1 'polypeptide(L)'
;MDEIAQHMRISKKTIYIHFPNKEQLVEESAITHFEYIIGRIKTISNQAKDPIIELYQLKKEATQHLSNEKNSPQYQLQKFYPKIYVKLKKREFKELGKFFSNSIRKGIETGLFRTDLDVDFVTRIFFNGIRGISDIELFPIENYKIDQLMIAFSEYHLR
;
A
#
# COMPACT_ATOMS: atom_id res chain seq x y z
N MET A 1 19.62 -6.90 13.52
CA MET A 1 20.92 -6.19 13.52
C MET A 1 22.03 -7.16 13.17
N ASP A 2 22.20 -8.23 13.94
CA ASP A 2 23.24 -9.25 13.71
C ASP A 2 23.15 -9.90 12.33
N GLU A 3 21.97 -10.44 11.98
CA GLU A 3 21.73 -11.04 10.67
C GLU A 3 21.97 -10.05 9.52
N ILE A 4 21.56 -8.78 9.69
CA ILE A 4 21.74 -7.73 8.69
C ILE A 4 23.23 -7.43 8.51
N ALA A 5 23.97 -7.27 9.61
CA ALA A 5 25.41 -7.02 9.58
C ALA A 5 26.16 -8.15 8.89
N GLN A 6 25.80 -9.40 9.20
CA GLN A 6 26.36 -10.60 8.57
C GLN A 6 26.06 -10.63 7.07
N HIS A 7 24.80 -10.39 6.68
CA HIS A 7 24.38 -10.42 5.28
C HIS A 7 25.05 -9.32 4.44
N MET A 8 25.22 -8.13 5.04
CA MET A 8 25.90 -6.99 4.42
C MET A 8 27.43 -7.05 4.51
N ARG A 9 28.00 -8.04 5.22
CA ARG A 9 29.44 -8.17 5.50
C ARG A 9 30.06 -6.91 6.13
N ILE A 10 29.32 -6.28 7.06
CA ILE A 10 29.77 -5.12 7.83
C ILE A 10 29.70 -5.41 9.33
N SER A 11 30.33 -4.55 10.14
CA SER A 11 30.22 -4.66 11.59
C SER A 11 28.84 -4.19 12.09
N LYS A 12 28.33 -4.77 13.17
CA LYS A 12 27.13 -4.23 13.86
C LYS A 12 27.32 -2.76 14.24
N LYS A 13 28.55 -2.40 14.63
CA LYS A 13 28.93 -1.04 15.01
C LYS A 13 28.66 -0.06 13.86
N THR A 14 28.92 -0.47 12.62
CA THR A 14 28.59 0.30 11.41
C THR A 14 27.10 0.58 11.32
N ILE A 15 26.24 -0.41 11.58
CA ILE A 15 24.78 -0.19 11.57
C ILE A 15 24.36 0.74 12.71
N TYR A 16 24.88 0.53 13.93
CA TYR A 16 24.52 1.36 15.09
C TYR A 16 24.96 2.83 14.98
N ILE A 17 25.99 3.14 14.18
CA ILE A 17 26.38 4.52 13.87
C ILE A 17 25.23 5.26 13.15
N HIS A 18 24.51 4.57 12.28
CA HIS A 18 23.42 5.15 11.50
C HIS A 18 22.03 4.95 12.15
N PHE A 19 21.84 3.83 12.84
CA PHE A 19 20.59 3.42 13.45
C PHE A 19 20.80 3.03 14.92
N PRO A 20 20.66 3.97 15.86
CA PRO A 20 20.78 3.75 17.30
C PRO A 20 20.05 2.51 17.85
N ASN A 21 18.93 2.12 17.25
CA ASN A 21 18.18 0.94 17.65
C ASN A 21 17.46 0.27 16.46
N LYS A 22 16.92 -0.94 16.70
CA LYS A 22 16.21 -1.73 15.69
C LYS A 22 14.94 -1.02 15.19
N GLU A 23 14.22 -0.32 16.07
CA GLU A 23 12.97 0.37 15.72
C GLU A 23 13.22 1.49 14.70
N GLN A 24 14.28 2.28 14.87
CA GLN A 24 14.66 3.32 13.92
C GLN A 24 15.07 2.75 12.57
N LEU A 25 15.82 1.63 12.55
CA LEU A 25 16.15 0.95 11.29
C LEU A 25 14.89 0.46 10.56
N VAL A 26 13.93 -0.11 11.31
CA VAL A 26 12.65 -0.57 10.74
C VAL A 26 11.83 0.60 10.21
N GLU A 27 11.78 1.71 10.95
CA GLU A 27 11.05 2.92 10.52
C GLU A 27 11.63 3.48 9.23
N GLU A 28 12.94 3.72 9.17
CA GLU A 28 13.59 4.28 7.99
C GLU A 28 13.48 3.32 6.78
N SER A 29 13.60 2.02 7.00
CA SER A 29 13.42 1.02 5.94
C SER A 29 11.99 1.02 5.40
N ALA A 30 10.98 1.06 6.28
CA ALA A 30 9.58 1.06 5.87
C ALA A 30 9.17 2.37 5.18
N ILE A 31 9.67 3.52 5.66
CA ILE A 31 9.46 4.82 5.02
C ILE A 31 10.12 4.86 3.64
N THR A 32 11.37 4.43 3.53
CA THR A 32 12.11 4.41 2.25
C THR A 32 11.39 3.54 1.22
N HIS A 33 10.92 2.35 1.63
CA HIS A 33 10.17 1.47 0.75
C HIS A 33 8.81 2.06 0.34
N PHE A 34 8.09 2.68 1.28
CA PHE A 34 6.85 3.40 0.98
C PHE A 34 7.07 4.53 -0.03
N GLU A 35 8.10 5.36 0.16
CA GLU A 35 8.42 6.46 -0.74
C GLU A 35 8.80 5.97 -2.15
N TYR A 36 9.52 4.85 -2.23
CA TYR A 36 9.79 4.19 -3.50
C TYR A 36 8.51 3.81 -4.24
N ILE A 37 7.56 3.14 -3.57
CA ILE A 37 6.28 2.72 -4.18
C ILE A 37 5.46 3.94 -4.60
N ILE A 38 5.32 4.95 -3.74
CA ILE A 38 4.58 6.18 -4.08
C ILE A 38 5.23 6.90 -5.26
N GLY A 39 6.56 6.94 -5.32
CA GLY A 39 7.30 7.48 -6.46
C GLY A 39 6.94 6.77 -7.76
N ARG A 40 6.93 5.43 -7.75
CA ARG A 40 6.53 4.58 -8.89
C ARG A 40 5.10 4.86 -9.36
N ILE A 41 4.14 4.93 -8.43
CA ILE A 41 2.74 5.25 -8.73
C ILE A 41 2.65 6.62 -9.41
N LYS A 42 3.29 7.65 -8.85
CA LYS A 42 3.29 9.01 -9.42
C LYS A 42 3.93 9.03 -10.81
N THR A 43 5.02 8.28 -11.03
CA THR A 43 5.65 8.16 -12.35
C THR A 43 4.70 7.53 -13.36
N ILE A 44 4.02 6.44 -13.01
CA ILE A 44 3.04 5.76 -13.87
C ILE A 44 1.91 6.73 -14.25
N SER A 45 1.30 7.40 -13.26
CA SER A 45 0.22 8.36 -13.50
C SER A 45 0.64 9.55 -14.37
N ASN A 46 1.88 10.02 -14.24
CA ASN A 46 2.37 11.14 -15.06
C ASN A 46 2.76 10.75 -16.49
N GLN A 47 3.12 9.48 -16.73
CA GLN A 47 3.60 9.00 -18.03
C GLN A 47 2.51 8.29 -18.85
N ALA A 48 1.43 7.85 -18.21
CA ALA A 48 0.36 7.15 -18.90
C ALA A 48 -0.37 8.07 -19.87
N LYS A 49 -0.38 7.67 -21.14
CA LYS A 49 -1.07 8.38 -22.22
C LYS A 49 -2.58 8.07 -22.27
N ASP A 50 -2.97 6.96 -21.67
CA ASP A 50 -4.33 6.41 -21.68
C ASP A 50 -4.66 5.88 -20.26
N PRO A 51 -5.84 6.22 -19.71
CA PRO A 51 -6.29 5.72 -18.40
C PRO A 51 -6.29 4.18 -18.27
N ILE A 52 -6.54 3.42 -19.34
CA ILE A 52 -6.50 1.95 -19.34
C ILE A 52 -5.05 1.46 -19.17
N ILE A 53 -4.10 2.10 -19.85
CA ILE A 53 -2.67 1.78 -19.72
C ILE A 53 -2.19 2.12 -18.30
N GLU A 54 -2.62 3.26 -17.76
CA GLU A 54 -2.34 3.64 -16.37
C GLU A 54 -2.81 2.56 -15.40
N LEU A 55 -4.09 2.16 -15.50
CA LEU A 55 -4.68 1.14 -14.63
C LEU A 55 -3.94 -0.19 -14.72
N TYR A 56 -3.59 -0.64 -15.93
CA TYR A 56 -2.84 -1.88 -16.11
C TYR A 56 -1.45 -1.81 -15.46
N GLN A 57 -0.74 -0.69 -15.63
CA GLN A 57 0.58 -0.48 -15.03
C GLN A 57 0.51 -0.38 -13.50
N LEU A 58 -0.47 0.33 -12.95
CA LEU A 58 -0.71 0.40 -11.51
C LEU A 58 -1.05 -0.98 -10.92
N LYS A 59 -1.91 -1.76 -11.58
CA LYS A 59 -2.24 -3.14 -11.16
C LYS A 59 -1.01 -4.04 -11.19
N LYS A 60 -0.18 -3.92 -12.22
CA LYS A 60 1.08 -4.69 -12.33
C LYS A 60 2.04 -4.34 -11.20
N GLU A 61 2.23 -3.05 -10.92
CA GLU A 61 3.08 -2.58 -9.82
C GLU A 61 2.54 -3.09 -8.47
N ALA A 62 1.23 -2.98 -8.23
CA ALA A 62 0.61 -3.49 -7.00
C ALA A 62 0.85 -4.99 -6.80
N THR A 63 0.60 -5.81 -7.82
CA THR A 63 0.77 -7.28 -7.75
C THR A 63 2.21 -7.68 -7.39
N GLN A 64 3.22 -6.93 -7.86
CA GLN A 64 4.62 -7.21 -7.53
C GLN A 64 4.92 -7.06 -6.03
N HIS A 65 4.25 -6.13 -5.35
CA HIS A 65 4.46 -5.85 -3.92
C HIS A 65 3.52 -6.62 -2.99
N LEU A 66 2.50 -7.31 -3.52
CA LEU A 66 1.52 -8.09 -2.74
C LEU A 66 1.89 -9.57 -2.59
N SER A 67 2.89 -10.07 -3.34
CA SER A 67 3.10 -11.50 -3.61
C SER A 67 3.83 -12.32 -2.53
N ASN A 68 3.92 -11.87 -1.27
CA ASN A 68 4.61 -12.65 -0.22
C ASN A 68 3.94 -12.56 1.16
N GLU A 69 2.84 -13.30 1.30
CA GLU A 69 1.88 -13.16 2.41
C GLU A 69 2.36 -13.75 3.75
N LYS A 70 3.09 -14.87 3.75
CA LYS A 70 3.58 -15.53 4.98
C LYS A 70 4.53 -14.68 5.83
N ASN A 71 5.16 -13.66 5.23
CA ASN A 71 6.07 -12.72 5.88
C ASN A 71 5.64 -11.27 5.64
N SER A 72 4.34 -11.01 5.43
CA SER A 72 3.83 -9.69 5.05
C SER A 72 4.43 -8.58 5.92
N PRO A 73 5.22 -7.66 5.33
CA PRO A 73 5.80 -6.54 6.06
C PRO A 73 4.73 -5.69 6.75
N GLN A 74 3.53 -5.60 6.17
CA GLN A 74 2.41 -4.86 6.75
C GLN A 74 1.93 -5.50 8.06
N TYR A 75 1.74 -6.82 8.09
CA TYR A 75 1.33 -7.54 9.31
C TYR A 75 2.39 -7.41 10.41
N GLN A 76 3.67 -7.58 10.05
CA GLN A 76 4.77 -7.42 11.01
C GLN A 76 4.83 -5.99 11.58
N LEU A 77 4.64 -4.97 10.75
CA LEU A 77 4.57 -3.58 11.21
C LEU A 77 3.36 -3.35 12.12
N GLN A 78 2.18 -3.87 11.78
CA GLN A 78 0.98 -3.74 12.62
C GLN A 78 1.17 -4.39 14.00
N LYS A 79 1.73 -5.60 14.04
CA LYS A 79 1.89 -6.39 15.27
C LYS A 79 3.02 -5.89 16.17
N PHE A 80 4.19 -5.61 15.59
CA PHE A 80 5.40 -5.32 16.37
C PHE A 80 5.77 -3.84 16.41
N TYR A 81 5.28 -3.03 15.48
CA TYR A 81 5.61 -1.60 15.37
C TYR A 81 4.36 -0.73 15.07
N PRO A 82 3.31 -0.79 15.91
CA PRO A 82 2.01 -0.17 15.62
C PRO A 82 2.09 1.34 15.39
N LYS A 83 3.05 2.04 16.02
CA LYS A 83 3.28 3.48 15.78
C LYS A 83 3.75 3.76 14.35
N ILE A 84 4.70 2.97 13.85
CA ILE A 84 5.21 3.05 12.47
C ILE A 84 4.08 2.73 11.50
N TYR A 85 3.32 1.66 11.76
CA TYR A 85 2.16 1.27 10.95
C TYR A 85 1.11 2.40 10.83
N VAL A 86 0.72 3.02 11.96
CA VAL A 86 -0.23 4.16 11.95
C VAL A 86 0.32 5.36 11.19
N LYS A 87 1.62 5.65 11.32
CA LYS A 87 2.28 6.73 10.57
C LYS A 87 2.23 6.48 9.06
N LEU A 88 2.57 5.28 8.61
CA LEU A 88 2.51 4.89 7.20
C LEU A 88 1.08 4.92 6.67
N LYS A 89 0.10 4.41 7.43
CA LYS A 89 -1.33 4.45 7.06
C LYS A 89 -1.84 5.86 6.81
N LYS A 90 -1.47 6.82 7.68
CA LYS A 90 -1.82 8.23 7.51
C LYS A 90 -1.16 8.83 6.28
N ARG A 91 0.11 8.49 6.03
CA ARG A 91 0.87 8.98 4.88
C ARG A 91 0.32 8.43 3.57
N GLU A 92 0.00 7.15 3.51
CA GLU A 92 -0.66 6.49 2.38
C GLU A 92 -1.96 7.20 1.99
N PHE A 93 -2.85 7.41 2.97
CA PHE A 93 -4.11 8.12 2.70
C PHE A 93 -3.88 9.56 2.22
N LYS A 94 -2.89 10.27 2.80
CA LYS A 94 -2.55 11.63 2.37
C LYS A 94 -2.01 11.69 0.95
N GLU A 95 -1.11 10.77 0.58
CA GLU A 95 -0.45 10.76 -0.72
C GLU A 95 -1.36 10.22 -1.83
N LEU A 96 -2.07 9.12 -1.58
CA LEU A 96 -2.89 8.43 -2.59
C LEU A 96 -4.36 8.83 -2.58
N GLY A 97 -4.88 9.31 -1.45
CA GLY A 97 -6.29 9.67 -1.31
C GLY A 97 -6.74 10.79 -2.25
N LYS A 98 -5.84 11.74 -2.56
CA LYS A 98 -6.12 12.80 -3.54
C LYS A 98 -6.27 12.25 -4.97
N PHE A 99 -5.40 11.32 -5.38
CA PHE A 99 -5.51 10.67 -6.68
C PHE A 99 -6.84 9.94 -6.81
N PHE A 100 -7.17 9.13 -5.80
CA PHE A 100 -8.43 8.38 -5.79
C PHE A 100 -9.64 9.30 -5.79
N SER A 101 -9.66 10.33 -4.93
CA SER A 101 -10.75 11.31 -4.88
C SER A 101 -10.97 12.00 -6.23
N ASN A 102 -9.89 12.38 -6.91
CA ASN A 102 -9.97 13.00 -8.24
C ASN A 102 -10.50 12.03 -9.29
N SER A 103 -10.11 10.75 -9.25
CA SER A 103 -10.65 9.72 -10.14
C SER A 103 -12.15 9.52 -9.94
N ILE A 104 -12.65 9.54 -8.69
CA ILE A 104 -14.08 9.48 -8.40
C ILE A 104 -14.80 10.72 -8.96
N ARG A 105 -14.27 11.93 -8.72
CA ARG A 105 -14.87 13.17 -9.27
C ARG A 105 -14.95 13.14 -10.79
N LYS A 106 -13.88 12.72 -11.48
CA LYS A 106 -13.88 12.57 -12.93
C LYS A 106 -14.88 11.53 -13.41
N GLY A 107 -15.03 10.41 -12.70
CA GLY A 107 -16.05 9.41 -12.99
C GLY A 107 -17.47 9.95 -12.86
N ILE A 108 -17.73 10.83 -11.89
CA ILE A 108 -19.02 11.54 -11.75
C ILE A 108 -19.23 12.51 -12.92
N GLU A 109 -18.24 13.33 -13.24
CA GLU A 109 -18.29 14.32 -14.35
C GLU A 109 -18.53 13.66 -15.71
N THR A 110 -17.99 12.46 -15.90
CA THR A 110 -18.13 11.67 -17.14
C THR A 110 -19.36 10.76 -17.16
N GLY A 111 -20.18 10.79 -16.10
CA GLY A 111 -21.40 9.98 -15.99
C GLY A 111 -21.17 8.48 -15.74
N LEU A 112 -19.94 8.08 -15.44
CA LEU A 112 -19.58 6.69 -15.10
C LEU A 112 -19.99 6.33 -13.67
N PHE A 113 -19.99 7.30 -12.75
CA PHE A 113 -20.37 7.13 -11.35
C PHE A 113 -21.60 7.96 -11.00
N ARG A 114 -22.32 7.54 -9.94
CA ARG A 114 -23.52 8.24 -9.45
C ARG A 114 -23.18 9.65 -8.97
N THR A 115 -24.04 10.61 -9.29
CA THR A 115 -23.84 12.03 -8.97
C THR A 115 -24.02 12.37 -7.49
N ASP A 116 -24.62 11.49 -6.70
CA ASP A 116 -24.88 11.64 -5.27
C ASP A 116 -23.78 11.03 -4.36
N LEU A 117 -22.66 10.58 -4.94
CA LEU A 117 -21.55 10.01 -4.16
C LEU A 117 -20.85 11.06 -3.30
N ASP A 118 -20.78 10.79 -1.99
CA ASP A 118 -19.86 11.48 -1.09
C ASP A 118 -18.42 10.99 -1.34
N VAL A 119 -17.64 11.83 -2.01
CA VAL A 119 -16.26 11.52 -2.41
C VAL A 119 -15.34 11.27 -1.20
N ASP A 120 -15.49 12.01 -0.09
CA ASP A 120 -14.64 11.83 1.09
C ASP A 120 -14.96 10.50 1.78
N PHE A 121 -16.25 10.22 1.96
CA PHE A 121 -16.72 8.95 2.51
C PHE A 121 -16.24 7.76 1.68
N VAL A 122 -16.47 7.76 0.37
CA VAL A 122 -16.08 6.68 -0.54
C VAL A 122 -14.57 6.47 -0.53
N THR A 123 -13.79 7.55 -0.51
CA THR A 123 -12.32 7.45 -0.44
C THR A 123 -11.88 6.78 0.87
N ARG A 124 -12.47 7.13 2.01
CA ARG A 124 -12.14 6.51 3.30
C ARG A 124 -12.52 5.04 3.36
N ILE A 125 -13.72 4.70 2.88
CA ILE A 125 -14.20 3.31 2.86
C ILE A 125 -13.36 2.45 1.91
N PHE A 126 -13.01 2.96 0.74
CA PHE A 126 -12.16 2.23 -0.21
C PHE A 126 -10.81 1.87 0.40
N PHE A 127 -10.10 2.85 0.97
CA PHE A 127 -8.80 2.61 1.64
C PHE A 127 -8.93 1.79 2.93
N ASN A 128 -10.10 1.76 3.56
CA ASN A 128 -10.36 0.85 4.67
C ASN A 128 -10.51 -0.59 4.15
N GLY A 129 -11.29 -0.79 3.09
CA GLY A 129 -11.51 -2.09 2.45
C GLY A 129 -10.24 -2.72 1.91
N ILE A 130 -9.40 -1.96 1.19
CA ILE A 130 -8.09 -2.45 0.71
C ILE A 130 -7.20 -2.96 1.85
N ARG A 131 -7.25 -2.32 3.02
CA ARG A 131 -6.52 -2.79 4.19
C ARG A 131 -7.19 -3.99 4.84
N GLY A 132 -8.52 -4.00 4.88
CA GLY A 132 -9.31 -5.13 5.38
C GLY A 132 -9.03 -6.42 4.61
N ILE A 133 -8.96 -6.38 3.27
CA ILE A 133 -8.61 -7.57 2.47
C ILE A 133 -7.16 -8.03 2.62
N SER A 134 -6.29 -7.18 3.18
CA SER A 134 -4.91 -7.52 3.50
C SER A 134 -4.73 -7.92 4.98
N ASP A 135 -5.80 -7.89 5.76
CA ASP A 135 -5.81 -8.28 7.17
C ASP A 135 -5.92 -9.79 7.28
N ILE A 136 -4.85 -10.43 7.73
CA ILE A 136 -4.78 -11.90 7.82
C ILE A 136 -5.63 -12.48 8.96
N GLU A 137 -6.06 -11.66 9.93
CA GLU A 137 -7.03 -12.09 10.94
C GLU A 137 -8.44 -12.15 10.35
N LEU A 138 -8.75 -11.27 9.40
CA LEU A 138 -10.03 -11.26 8.68
C LEU A 138 -10.05 -12.24 7.50
N PHE A 139 -8.94 -12.33 6.74
CA PHE A 139 -8.77 -13.20 5.59
C PHE A 139 -7.49 -14.05 5.72
N PRO A 140 -7.58 -15.22 6.39
CA PRO A 140 -6.43 -16.10 6.56
C PRO A 140 -5.85 -16.58 5.22
N ILE A 141 -4.52 -16.51 5.09
CA ILE A 141 -3.78 -16.79 3.85
C ILE A 141 -3.84 -18.27 3.43
N GLU A 142 -4.24 -19.16 4.35
CA GLU A 142 -4.50 -20.56 4.08
C GLU A 142 -5.76 -20.77 3.22
N ASN A 143 -6.71 -19.83 3.34
CA ASN A 143 -8.04 -19.91 2.75
C ASN A 143 -8.26 -18.89 1.63
N TYR A 144 -7.52 -17.78 1.65
CA TYR A 144 -7.71 -16.66 0.74
C TYR A 144 -6.38 -16.23 0.11
N LYS A 145 -6.44 -15.81 -1.16
CA LYS A 145 -5.31 -15.17 -1.84
C LYS A 145 -5.62 -13.69 -2.02
N ILE A 146 -4.68 -12.81 -1.68
CA ILE A 146 -4.90 -11.35 -1.70
C ILE A 146 -5.22 -10.85 -3.12
N ASP A 147 -4.61 -11.42 -4.16
CA ASP A 147 -4.89 -11.06 -5.55
C ASP A 147 -6.35 -11.32 -5.94
N GLN A 148 -6.92 -12.45 -5.48
CA GLN A 148 -8.33 -12.78 -5.67
C GLN A 148 -9.25 -11.87 -4.86
N LEU A 149 -8.88 -11.58 -3.60
CA LEU A 149 -9.64 -10.66 -2.75
C LEU A 149 -9.65 -9.23 -3.31
N MET A 150 -8.55 -8.77 -3.91
CA MET A 150 -8.50 -7.47 -4.58
C MET A 150 -9.46 -7.39 -5.76
N ILE A 151 -9.51 -8.44 -6.59
CA ILE A 151 -10.45 -8.51 -7.71
C ILE A 151 -11.88 -8.52 -7.18
N ALA A 152 -12.20 -9.40 -6.24
CA ALA A 152 -13.52 -9.48 -5.63
C ALA A 152 -13.95 -8.14 -5.01
N PHE A 153 -13.05 -7.47 -4.27
CA PHE A 153 -13.30 -6.15 -3.69
C PHE A 153 -13.53 -5.05 -4.74
N SER A 154 -12.90 -5.15 -5.91
CA SER A 154 -13.14 -4.20 -7.00
C SER A 154 -14.46 -4.43 -7.75
N GLU A 155 -14.99 -5.66 -7.72
CA GLU A 155 -16.09 -6.08 -8.58
C GLU A 155 -17.41 -6.37 -7.84
N TYR A 156 -17.40 -6.58 -6.52
CA TYR A 156 -18.60 -7.03 -5.77
C TYR A 156 -19.81 -6.07 -5.79
N HIS A 157 -19.61 -4.84 -6.24
CA HIS A 157 -20.67 -3.85 -6.41
C HIS A 157 -21.13 -3.66 -7.85
N LEU A 158 -20.42 -4.26 -8.81
CA LEU A 158 -20.75 -4.21 -10.22
C LEU A 158 -21.95 -5.13 -10.48
N ARG A 159 -22.82 -4.72 -11.41
CA ARG A 159 -23.97 -5.50 -11.87
C ARG A 159 -23.64 -6.24 -13.15
#